data_AF-A0A7S2J1Y0-F1
#
_entry.id   AF-A0A7S2J1Y0-F1
#
_cell.length_a   1.000
_cell.length_b   1.000
_cell.length_c   1.000
_cell.angle_alpha   90.00
_cell.angle_beta   90.00
_cell.angle_gamma   90.00
#
_symmetry.space_group_name_H-M   'P 1'
#
loop_
_entity.id
_entity.type
_entity.pdbx_description
1 polymer ?
#
loop_
_entity_poly.entity_id
_entity_poly.type
_entity_poly.pdbx_seq_one_letter_code
_entity_poly.pdbx_strand_id
1 'polypeptide(L)'
;SERGRGDLALMEMLGANTVRLYGNDPRQDHTGFLEEAHSRGLRVIPGLSDWPFTQMPGSCSFTGYNCFEQIKEAYVQNLRNGWLREDGTYHPALTHVIVVNELDLKLPGMHDPISFTRAAVSAIDGMLSAEEEAGLRGAPINLTVTFAFGICQACPHGVWGHHAKPGVNQMVLLHQAMMNPRVVGYSARNDLAACFRDRFTHSFNTQNPAHEMQHLFFDAYQIQFPSTPVFIGEFHATHPERDQAVELTSILRITEASSTLLGVSFFEFQVRYDKGGSEMSFGMFGLGDYSFGDMDYEGHSFPVWCLTPVHTASTAASLPNTLAAAFGGTSVDAHALCTPDPAKVPLTAPGFNEVNALRDTAQMAIFVERVVRHAGGEVIDEAAKQAFAARVTSFEAVRALGVDRNAAWASFAPSAACRADRAARFAAARRALGQACDQTWFNCADIPAQCQGDAWREADYALSVYYSEQGIDPLTSCYYDGAGLIAGRAEEVSPCVVSRDPAATALTEEGFHAIARLEDPAAMEVFVRR
;
A
#
# COMPACT_ATOMS: atom_id res chain seq x y z
N SER A 1 -4.62 -4.75 -7.99
CA SER A 1 -3.36 -5.00 -7.27
C SER A 1 -2.61 -6.24 -7.74
N GLU A 2 -2.93 -6.81 -8.90
CA GLU A 2 -2.44 -8.15 -9.30
C GLU A 2 -0.97 -8.21 -9.72
N ARG A 3 -0.27 -7.07 -9.89
CA ARG A 3 1.10 -7.03 -10.46
C ARG A 3 2.21 -6.68 -9.46
N GLY A 4 1.89 -6.57 -8.17
CA GLY A 4 2.90 -6.38 -7.12
C GLY A 4 3.44 -7.71 -6.57
N ARG A 5 4.50 -7.63 -5.77
CA ARG A 5 5.03 -8.76 -4.98
C ARG A 5 3.94 -9.41 -4.11
N GLY A 6 2.94 -8.63 -3.69
CA GLY A 6 1.74 -9.13 -3.00
C GLY A 6 1.86 -9.11 -1.48
N ASP A 7 2.65 -8.19 -0.91
CA ASP A 7 2.98 -8.15 0.51
C ASP A 7 1.75 -8.13 1.43
N LEU A 8 0.68 -7.41 1.08
CA LEU A 8 -0.57 -7.40 1.86
C LEU A 8 -1.27 -8.77 1.86
N ALA A 9 -1.28 -9.48 0.72
CA ALA A 9 -1.82 -10.84 0.66
C ALA A 9 -0.97 -11.82 1.49
N LEU A 10 0.35 -11.61 1.53
CA LEU A 10 1.23 -12.39 2.41
C LEU A 10 0.98 -12.08 3.88
N MET A 11 0.77 -10.80 4.25
CA MET A 11 0.39 -10.43 5.63
C MET A 11 -0.94 -11.04 6.05
N GLU A 12 -1.97 -11.00 5.19
CA GLU A 12 -3.26 -11.70 5.41
C GLU A 12 -3.04 -13.20 5.61
N MET A 13 -2.26 -13.85 4.73
CA MET A 13 -1.92 -15.26 4.84
C MET A 13 -1.23 -15.60 6.16
N LEU A 14 -0.35 -14.73 6.65
CA LEU A 14 0.31 -14.88 7.96
C LEU A 14 -0.66 -14.71 9.15
N GLY A 15 -1.93 -14.38 8.92
CA GLY A 15 -2.94 -14.19 9.97
C GLY A 15 -3.00 -12.75 10.50
N ALA A 16 -2.34 -11.79 9.85
CA ALA A 16 -2.49 -10.39 10.21
C ALA A 16 -3.92 -9.93 9.89
N ASN A 17 -4.50 -9.11 10.78
CA ASN A 17 -5.76 -8.40 10.52
C ASN A 17 -5.56 -6.88 10.41
N THR A 18 -4.33 -6.42 10.66
CA THR A 18 -3.96 -5.00 10.71
C THR A 18 -2.50 -4.85 10.27
N VAL A 19 -2.23 -3.82 9.48
CA VAL A 19 -0.88 -3.43 9.05
C VAL A 19 -0.55 -2.06 9.63
N ARG A 20 0.57 -1.98 10.34
CA ARG A 20 1.12 -0.71 10.82
C ARG A 20 2.15 -0.20 9.81
N LEU A 21 2.03 1.05 9.39
CA LEU A 21 2.98 1.72 8.51
C LEU A 21 3.75 2.80 9.28
N TYR A 22 5.02 2.97 8.91
CA TYR A 22 5.79 4.13 9.33
C TYR A 22 5.65 5.23 8.29
N GLY A 23 5.63 6.47 8.78
CA GLY A 23 5.78 7.72 8.03
C GLY A 23 5.40 7.67 6.56
N ASN A 24 4.27 8.29 6.22
CA ASN A 24 3.86 8.41 4.83
C ASN A 24 4.21 9.81 4.26
N ASP A 25 4.45 9.88 2.95
CA ASP A 25 4.50 11.17 2.25
C ASP A 25 3.05 11.65 2.01
N PRO A 26 2.64 12.78 2.63
CA PRO A 26 1.27 13.23 2.54
C PRO A 26 0.87 13.74 1.16
N ARG A 27 1.83 13.95 0.25
CA ARG A 27 1.59 14.39 -1.13
C ARG A 27 1.16 13.25 -2.06
N GLN A 28 1.39 11.99 -1.66
CA GLN A 28 1.08 10.82 -2.47
C GLN A 28 -0.37 10.39 -2.27
N ASP A 29 -0.99 9.86 -3.33
CA ASP A 29 -2.31 9.23 -3.24
C ASP A 29 -2.21 7.83 -2.60
N HIS A 30 -2.90 7.66 -1.48
CA HIS A 30 -2.93 6.43 -0.69
C HIS A 30 -4.08 5.49 -1.05
N THR A 31 -5.01 5.91 -1.93
CA THR A 31 -6.26 5.19 -2.22
C THR A 31 -6.01 3.76 -2.69
N GLY A 32 -5.09 3.57 -3.66
CA GLY A 32 -4.81 2.24 -4.21
C GLY A 32 -4.26 1.24 -3.18
N PHE A 33 -3.47 1.71 -2.21
CA PHE A 33 -2.98 0.88 -1.11
C PHE A 33 -4.11 0.54 -0.13
N LEU A 34 -4.92 1.54 0.23
CA LEU A 34 -6.00 1.36 1.21
C LEU A 34 -7.13 0.48 0.68
N GLU A 35 -7.48 0.58 -0.59
CA GLU A 35 -8.47 -0.31 -1.24
C GLU A 35 -7.95 -1.75 -1.31
N GLU A 36 -6.66 -1.96 -1.56
CA GLU A 36 -6.07 -3.32 -1.50
C GLU A 36 -6.08 -3.86 -0.06
N ALA A 37 -5.72 -3.06 0.93
CA ALA A 37 -5.80 -3.50 2.32
C ALA A 37 -7.24 -3.86 2.69
N HIS A 38 -8.21 -3.03 2.30
CA HIS A 38 -9.63 -3.28 2.58
C HIS A 38 -10.14 -4.56 1.91
N SER A 39 -9.79 -4.79 0.65
CA SER A 39 -10.22 -5.98 -0.11
C SER A 39 -9.71 -7.29 0.50
N ARG A 40 -8.57 -7.22 1.22
CA ARG A 40 -7.94 -8.31 1.98
C ARG A 40 -8.47 -8.44 3.41
N GLY A 41 -9.46 -7.63 3.81
CA GLY A 41 -9.95 -7.58 5.19
C GLY A 41 -8.93 -7.03 6.19
N LEU A 42 -7.85 -6.39 5.72
CA LEU A 42 -6.84 -5.79 6.56
C LEU A 42 -7.23 -4.36 6.95
N ARG A 43 -6.99 -4.03 8.22
CA ARG A 43 -7.01 -2.64 8.69
C ARG A 43 -5.61 -2.02 8.57
N VAL A 44 -5.54 -0.69 8.58
CA VAL A 44 -4.29 0.06 8.42
C VAL A 44 -4.15 1.08 9.54
N ILE A 45 -2.97 1.11 10.15
CA ILE A 45 -2.53 2.10 11.12
C ILE A 45 -1.37 2.89 10.50
N PRO A 46 -1.62 3.97 9.75
CA PRO A 46 -0.55 4.82 9.27
C PRO A 46 0.06 5.65 10.42
N GLY A 47 1.37 5.85 10.38
CA GLY A 47 2.05 6.87 11.16
C GLY A 47 2.35 8.10 10.33
N LEU A 48 2.21 9.27 10.93
CA LEU A 48 2.68 10.51 10.31
C LEU A 48 4.21 10.46 10.15
N SER A 49 4.70 11.10 9.09
CA SER A 49 6.14 11.22 8.84
C SER A 49 6.83 11.97 9.99
N ASP A 50 8.06 11.55 10.32
CA ASP A 50 8.94 12.31 11.23
C ASP A 50 9.40 13.64 10.60
N TRP A 51 9.23 13.81 9.29
CA TRP A 51 9.65 14.99 8.51
C TRP A 51 9.16 16.33 9.10
N PRO A 52 7.84 16.56 9.31
CA PRO A 52 7.34 17.79 9.93
C PRO A 52 7.80 18.00 11.37
N PHE A 53 8.18 16.94 12.08
CA PHE A 53 8.63 17.02 13.46
C PHE A 53 10.09 17.47 13.57
N THR A 54 10.98 16.90 12.75
CA THR A 54 12.43 17.05 12.96
C THR A 54 13.23 17.50 11.74
N GLN A 55 12.74 17.29 10.51
CA GLN A 55 13.61 17.33 9.32
C GLN A 55 13.32 18.50 8.39
N MET A 56 12.05 18.94 8.29
CA MET A 56 11.69 20.03 7.40
C MET A 56 12.24 21.38 7.88
N PRO A 57 12.53 22.33 6.97
CA PRO A 57 12.78 23.72 7.35
C PRO A 57 11.61 24.29 8.16
N GLY A 58 11.89 24.84 9.35
CA GLY A 58 10.83 25.31 10.24
C GLY A 58 9.99 24.18 10.85
N SER A 59 10.55 22.97 10.97
CA SER A 59 9.92 21.84 11.66
C SER A 59 9.57 22.18 13.11
N CYS A 60 8.78 21.29 13.73
CA CYS A 60 8.32 21.46 15.10
C CYS A 60 9.45 21.68 16.13
N SER A 61 10.64 21.09 15.90
CA SER A 61 11.79 21.32 16.78
C SER A 61 12.26 22.78 16.79
N PHE A 62 12.00 23.56 15.73
CA PHE A 62 12.34 24.99 15.65
C PHE A 62 11.25 25.92 16.21
N THR A 63 10.05 25.40 16.50
CA THR A 63 8.92 26.19 17.03
C THR A 63 8.74 26.02 18.54
N GLY A 64 9.78 25.57 19.25
CA GLY A 64 9.70 25.26 20.68
C GLY A 64 8.74 24.10 20.96
N TYR A 65 8.70 23.12 20.05
CA TYR A 65 7.87 21.92 20.10
C TYR A 65 6.36 22.22 20.05
N ASN A 66 5.98 23.30 19.39
CA ASN A 66 4.59 23.55 19.00
C ASN A 66 4.39 23.10 17.55
N CYS A 67 3.87 21.90 17.35
CA CYS A 67 3.78 21.25 16.04
C CYS A 67 2.47 21.56 15.30
N PHE A 68 1.62 22.44 15.83
CA PHE A 68 0.25 22.62 15.33
C PHE A 68 0.19 22.86 13.81
N GLU A 69 0.91 23.86 13.31
CA GLU A 69 0.78 24.26 11.90
C GLU A 69 1.38 23.22 10.95
N GLN A 70 2.57 22.70 11.27
CA GLN A 70 3.27 21.69 10.45
C GLN A 70 2.45 20.41 10.33
N ILE A 71 1.84 19.97 11.43
CA ILE A 71 1.05 18.73 11.45
C ILE A 71 -0.32 18.96 10.83
N LYS A 72 -0.97 20.10 11.07
CA LYS A 72 -2.21 20.45 10.37
C LYS A 72 -2.02 20.38 8.86
N GLU A 73 -0.97 21.02 8.33
CA GLU A 73 -0.70 21.05 6.89
C GLU A 73 -0.46 19.65 6.31
N ALA A 74 0.41 18.86 6.95
CA ALA A 74 0.68 17.49 6.51
C ALA A 74 -0.58 16.59 6.60
N TYR A 75 -1.39 16.75 7.64
CA TYR A 75 -2.60 15.94 7.84
C TYR A 75 -3.69 16.29 6.83
N VAL A 76 -3.91 17.57 6.52
CA VAL A 76 -4.87 17.98 5.47
C VAL A 76 -4.51 17.33 4.12
N GLN A 77 -3.22 17.26 3.78
CA GLN A 77 -2.77 16.62 2.55
C GLN A 77 -3.06 15.11 2.57
N ASN A 78 -2.79 14.42 3.68
CA ASN A 78 -3.19 13.01 3.85
C ASN A 78 -4.69 12.78 3.64
N LEU A 79 -5.52 13.62 4.27
CA LEU A 79 -6.98 13.56 4.15
C LEU A 79 -7.43 13.70 2.69
N ARG A 80 -6.85 14.65 1.96
CA ARG A 80 -7.17 14.91 0.55
C ARG A 80 -6.64 13.83 -0.40
N ASN A 81 -5.52 13.18 -0.04
CA ASN A 81 -4.83 12.22 -0.90
C ASN A 81 -5.13 10.77 -0.49
N GLY A 82 -6.41 10.45 -0.32
CA GLY A 82 -6.91 9.07 -0.21
C GLY A 82 -7.29 8.59 1.19
N TRP A 83 -7.03 9.36 2.26
CA TRP A 83 -7.52 8.98 3.59
C TRP A 83 -9.00 9.31 3.78
N LEU A 84 -9.51 10.38 3.17
CA LEU A 84 -10.95 10.62 3.06
C LEU A 84 -11.46 10.17 1.69
N ARG A 85 -12.65 9.60 1.67
CA ARG A 85 -13.42 9.33 0.46
C ARG A 85 -14.13 10.60 -0.01
N GLU A 86 -14.65 10.58 -1.22
CA GLU A 86 -15.40 11.71 -1.80
C GLU A 86 -16.60 12.16 -0.97
N ASP A 87 -17.21 11.26 -0.19
CA ASP A 87 -18.32 11.59 0.71
C ASP A 87 -17.89 12.34 1.99
N GLY A 88 -16.59 12.48 2.22
CA GLY A 88 -15.98 13.12 3.38
C GLY A 88 -15.73 12.18 4.56
N THR A 89 -15.98 10.87 4.43
CA THR A 89 -15.71 9.88 5.49
C THR A 89 -14.32 9.27 5.34
N TYR A 90 -13.73 8.79 6.45
CA TYR A 90 -12.47 8.05 6.40
C TYR A 90 -12.57 6.78 5.56
N HIS A 91 -11.49 6.44 4.85
CA HIS A 91 -11.37 5.18 4.14
C HIS A 91 -11.54 3.99 5.11
N PRO A 92 -12.38 2.98 4.80
CA PRO A 92 -12.76 1.93 5.76
C PRO A 92 -11.62 1.02 6.22
N ALA A 93 -10.52 0.95 5.46
CA ALA A 93 -9.30 0.29 5.90
C ALA A 93 -8.64 0.98 7.10
N LEU A 94 -8.77 2.29 7.25
CA LEU A 94 -8.10 3.04 8.31
C LEU A 94 -8.78 2.79 9.66
N THR A 95 -8.00 2.46 10.67
CA THR A 95 -8.52 2.19 12.03
C THR A 95 -7.97 3.15 13.07
N HIS A 96 -6.70 3.52 12.97
CA HIS A 96 -6.02 4.43 13.87
C HIS A 96 -5.00 5.26 13.09
N VAL A 97 -4.61 6.42 13.61
CA VAL A 97 -3.41 7.15 13.15
C VAL A 97 -2.41 7.28 14.29
N ILE A 98 -1.16 6.90 14.03
CA ILE A 98 -0.03 7.21 14.92
C ILE A 98 0.39 8.65 14.64
N VAL A 99 0.10 9.54 15.58
CA VAL A 99 0.46 10.96 15.52
C VAL A 99 1.97 11.12 15.43
N VAL A 100 2.71 10.37 16.26
CA VAL A 100 4.16 10.35 16.29
C VAL A 100 4.65 9.05 16.94
N ASN A 101 5.75 8.50 16.43
CA ASN A 101 6.39 7.30 16.96
C ASN A 101 7.63 7.64 17.78
N GLU A 102 7.69 7.17 19.02
CA GLU A 102 8.80 7.30 19.97
C GLU A 102 9.29 8.73 20.12
N LEU A 103 8.36 9.66 20.27
CA LEU A 103 8.69 11.07 20.51
C LEU A 103 9.59 11.26 21.74
N ASP A 104 9.46 10.38 22.74
CA ASP A 104 10.28 10.37 23.94
C ASP A 104 11.74 9.95 23.68
N LEU A 105 12.07 9.50 22.47
CA LEU A 105 13.44 9.33 21.97
C LEU A 105 13.87 10.40 20.97
N LYS A 106 12.93 11.11 20.32
CA LYS A 106 13.22 11.96 19.15
C LYS A 106 13.07 13.47 19.39
N LEU A 107 12.21 13.90 20.30
CA LEU A 107 11.79 15.31 20.43
C LEU A 107 11.87 15.72 21.89
N PRO A 108 12.73 16.66 22.32
CA PRO A 108 14.17 16.41 22.55
C PRO A 108 14.52 15.09 23.31
N GLY A 109 13.53 14.30 23.72
CA GLY A 109 13.70 12.99 24.35
C GLY A 109 13.33 13.01 25.83
N MET A 110 13.53 11.90 26.53
CA MET A 110 13.10 11.67 27.93
C MET A 110 13.63 12.69 28.95
N HIS A 111 14.66 13.48 28.61
CA HIS A 111 15.23 14.48 29.51
C HIS A 111 14.42 15.79 29.57
N ASP A 112 13.55 16.04 28.60
CA ASP A 112 12.61 17.18 28.62
C ASP A 112 11.21 16.71 28.21
N PRO A 113 10.49 16.09 29.17
CA PRO A 113 9.19 15.51 28.92
C PRO A 113 8.08 16.52 28.68
N ILE A 114 8.27 17.77 29.10
CA ILE A 114 7.34 18.85 28.84
C ILE A 114 7.33 19.19 27.36
N SER A 115 8.51 19.32 26.74
CA SER A 115 8.62 19.63 25.31
C SER A 115 8.09 18.52 24.42
N PHE A 116 8.42 17.25 24.69
CA PHE A 116 7.88 16.16 23.86
C PHE A 116 6.36 16.03 24.00
N THR A 117 5.83 16.24 25.21
CA THR A 117 4.39 16.18 25.42
C THR A 117 3.70 17.37 24.75
N ARG A 118 4.30 18.56 24.77
CA ARG A 118 3.82 19.72 23.99
C ARG A 118 3.76 19.40 22.50
N ALA A 119 4.77 18.73 21.95
CA ALA A 119 4.78 18.30 20.55
C ALA A 119 3.58 17.39 20.24
N ALA A 120 3.33 16.37 21.05
CA ALA A 120 2.17 15.48 20.87
C ALA A 120 0.83 16.22 20.94
N VAL A 121 0.61 17.01 22.00
CA VAL A 121 -0.66 17.70 22.24
C VAL A 121 -0.96 18.73 21.15
N SER A 122 0.05 19.50 20.74
CA SER A 122 -0.11 20.48 19.66
C SER A 122 -0.26 19.83 18.27
N ALA A 123 0.37 18.68 18.03
CA ALA A 123 0.16 17.89 16.82
C ALA A 123 -1.28 17.36 16.73
N ILE A 124 -1.81 16.78 17.81
CA ILE A 124 -3.20 16.31 17.86
C ILE A 124 -4.16 17.48 17.61
N ASP A 125 -3.93 18.64 18.23
CA ASP A 125 -4.74 19.84 18.02
C ASP A 125 -4.73 20.30 16.54
N GLY A 126 -3.55 20.22 15.90
CA GLY A 126 -3.41 20.46 14.46
C GLY A 126 -4.21 19.48 13.60
N MET A 127 -4.18 18.18 13.94
CA MET A 127 -4.95 17.15 13.21
C MET A 127 -6.46 17.37 13.32
N LEU A 128 -6.97 17.73 14.50
CA LEU A 128 -8.40 18.03 14.68
C LEU A 128 -8.83 19.23 13.82
N SER A 129 -8.00 20.27 13.76
CA SER A 129 -8.25 21.42 12.88
C SER A 129 -8.16 21.08 11.40
N ALA A 130 -7.33 20.09 11.04
CA ALA A 130 -7.22 19.58 9.68
C ALA A 130 -8.45 18.76 9.27
N GLU A 131 -9.04 17.98 10.19
CA GLU A 131 -10.31 17.28 9.95
C GLU A 131 -11.45 18.27 9.68
N GLU A 132 -11.54 19.34 10.47
CA GLU A 132 -12.52 20.42 10.24
C GLU A 132 -12.30 21.08 8.88
N GLU A 133 -11.06 21.44 8.55
CA GLU A 133 -10.72 22.07 7.27
C GLU A 133 -11.02 21.16 6.07
N ALA A 134 -10.79 19.85 6.20
CA ALA A 134 -11.08 18.88 5.15
C ALA A 134 -12.59 18.57 5.03
N GLY A 135 -13.43 19.08 5.94
CA GLY A 135 -14.87 18.84 5.94
C GLY A 135 -15.22 17.39 6.29
N LEU A 136 -14.48 16.78 7.22
CA LEU A 136 -14.73 15.42 7.70
C LEU A 136 -16.20 15.22 8.06
N ARG A 137 -16.78 14.13 7.56
CA ARG A 137 -18.13 13.66 7.87
C ARG A 137 -18.08 12.26 8.48
N GLY A 138 -19.08 11.95 9.29
CA GLY A 138 -19.18 10.64 9.93
C GLY A 138 -18.29 10.49 11.17
N ALA A 139 -17.94 9.24 11.49
CA ALA A 139 -17.15 8.95 12.68
C ALA A 139 -15.68 9.33 12.48
N PRO A 140 -15.07 10.02 13.45
CA PRO A 140 -13.64 10.31 13.39
C PRO A 140 -12.78 9.07 13.60
N ILE A 141 -11.51 9.15 13.18
CA ILE A 141 -10.54 8.06 13.37
C ILE A 141 -9.91 8.09 14.76
N ASN A 142 -9.57 6.90 15.29
CA ASN A 142 -8.82 6.80 16.54
C ASN A 142 -7.40 7.35 16.39
N LEU A 143 -6.91 8.02 17.43
CA LEU A 143 -5.55 8.57 17.47
C LEU A 143 -4.72 7.82 18.51
N THR A 144 -3.41 7.73 18.26
CA THR A 144 -2.44 7.24 19.24
C THR A 144 -1.12 8.00 19.16
N VAL A 145 -0.39 8.00 20.27
CA VAL A 145 1.02 8.36 20.34
C VAL A 145 1.75 7.12 20.81
N THR A 146 2.69 6.61 20.00
CA THR A 146 3.45 5.41 20.36
C THR A 146 4.68 5.82 21.15
N PHE A 147 4.78 5.39 22.41
CA PHE A 147 5.95 5.63 23.26
C PHE A 147 6.99 4.52 23.15
N ALA A 148 8.26 4.83 23.40
CA ALA A 148 9.26 3.78 23.62
C ALA A 148 9.01 3.08 24.98
N PHE A 149 9.58 1.88 25.17
CA PHE A 149 9.58 1.19 26.48
C PHE A 149 10.60 1.78 27.48
N GLY A 150 10.84 3.09 27.40
CA GLY A 150 11.80 3.80 28.24
C GLY A 150 11.21 4.22 29.59
N ILE A 151 12.07 4.38 30.59
CA ILE A 151 11.68 4.89 31.91
C ILE A 151 11.87 6.41 31.95
N CYS A 152 10.77 7.16 31.99
CA CYS A 152 10.81 8.61 32.18
C CYS A 152 10.74 8.98 33.67
N GLN A 153 11.90 9.22 34.29
CA GLN A 153 11.99 9.60 35.71
C GLN A 153 11.43 11.00 36.00
N ALA A 154 11.48 11.90 35.03
CA ALA A 154 10.97 13.27 35.15
C ALA A 154 9.45 13.37 34.86
N CYS A 155 8.85 12.31 34.33
CA CYS A 155 7.42 12.26 34.08
C CYS A 155 6.66 11.99 35.39
N PRO A 156 5.45 12.55 35.56
CA PRO A 156 4.64 12.32 36.75
C PRO A 156 4.44 10.82 37.01
N HIS A 157 4.54 10.44 38.27
CA HIS A 157 4.12 9.12 38.72
C HIS A 157 2.59 9.06 38.72
N GLY A 158 2.04 7.92 38.32
CA GLY A 158 0.62 7.65 38.53
C GLY A 158 0.35 7.10 39.93
N VAL A 159 -0.81 6.45 40.07
CA VAL A 159 -1.35 6.04 41.37
C VAL A 159 -0.65 4.82 42.01
N TRP A 160 0.30 4.18 41.31
CA TRP A 160 0.98 2.95 41.74
C TRP A 160 2.27 3.17 42.56
N GLY A 161 2.64 4.42 42.86
CA GLY A 161 3.76 4.76 43.76
C GLY A 161 4.96 5.46 43.11
N HIS A 162 6.05 5.60 43.86
CA HIS A 162 7.22 6.42 43.49
C HIS A 162 8.16 5.80 42.43
N HIS A 163 7.87 4.59 41.94
CA HIS A 163 8.69 3.95 40.91
C HIS A 163 8.16 4.27 39.53
N ALA A 164 9.01 4.84 38.68
CA ALA A 164 8.70 5.05 37.27
C ALA A 164 8.56 3.70 36.55
N LYS A 165 7.53 3.60 35.72
CA LYS A 165 7.18 2.42 34.92
C LYS A 165 7.42 2.73 33.44
N PRO A 166 8.06 1.84 32.68
CA PRO A 166 8.36 2.08 31.27
C PRO A 166 7.08 2.35 30.47
N GLY A 167 7.08 3.40 29.66
CA GLY A 167 5.93 3.84 28.85
C GLY A 167 4.75 4.45 29.63
N VAL A 168 4.39 3.91 30.80
CA VAL A 168 3.19 4.34 31.55
C VAL A 168 3.31 5.77 32.07
N ASN A 169 4.47 6.18 32.59
CA ASN A 169 4.66 7.56 33.07
C ASN A 169 4.52 8.59 31.95
N GLN A 170 5.01 8.28 30.76
CA GLN A 170 4.85 9.13 29.57
C GLN A 170 3.37 9.27 29.20
N MET A 171 2.61 8.17 29.22
CA MET A 171 1.17 8.18 28.98
C MET A 171 0.41 8.99 30.03
N VAL A 172 0.83 8.95 31.31
CA VAL A 172 0.26 9.80 32.37
C VAL A 172 0.48 11.28 32.08
N LEU A 173 1.69 11.68 31.67
CA LEU A 173 1.96 13.07 31.32
C LEU A 173 1.13 13.53 30.11
N LEU A 174 1.04 12.69 29.08
CA LEU A 174 0.21 12.98 27.91
C LEU A 174 -1.26 13.12 28.29
N HIS A 175 -1.80 12.21 29.09
CA HIS A 175 -3.18 12.29 29.57
C HIS A 175 -3.42 13.61 30.33
N GLN A 176 -2.54 13.99 31.27
CA GLN A 176 -2.65 15.25 32.00
C GLN A 176 -2.64 16.46 31.05
N ALA A 177 -1.79 16.43 30.03
CA ALA A 177 -1.68 17.52 29.06
C ALA A 177 -2.86 17.56 28.07
N MET A 178 -3.46 16.42 27.72
CA MET A 178 -4.70 16.37 26.92
C MET A 178 -5.89 16.90 27.72
N MET A 179 -5.94 16.66 29.03
CA MET A 179 -6.98 17.21 29.91
C MET A 179 -6.77 18.69 30.25
N ASN A 180 -5.51 19.13 30.37
CA ASN A 180 -5.15 20.52 30.63
C ASN A 180 -3.83 20.89 29.91
N PRO A 181 -3.91 21.39 28.67
CA PRO A 181 -2.72 21.68 27.87
C PRO A 181 -1.76 22.72 28.48
N ARG A 182 -2.24 23.52 29.45
CA ARG A 182 -1.41 24.51 30.14
C ARG A 182 -0.30 23.87 30.98
N VAL A 183 -0.43 22.60 31.39
CA VAL A 183 0.63 21.90 32.14
C VAL A 183 1.92 21.75 31.34
N VAL A 184 1.82 21.81 30.00
CA VAL A 184 2.98 21.84 29.09
C VAL A 184 3.16 23.19 28.41
N GLY A 185 2.48 24.24 28.90
CA GLY A 185 2.55 25.58 28.33
C GLY A 185 1.90 25.71 26.95
N TYR A 186 0.93 24.86 26.61
CA TYR A 186 0.18 24.93 25.36
C TYR A 186 -1.22 25.53 25.57
N SER A 187 -1.73 26.24 24.58
CA SER A 187 -3.11 26.74 24.53
C SER A 187 -3.82 26.10 23.34
N ALA A 188 -4.66 25.12 23.62
CA ALA A 188 -5.34 24.36 22.57
C ALA A 188 -6.43 25.18 21.88
N ARG A 189 -6.62 24.92 20.59
CA ARG A 189 -7.68 25.47 19.74
C ARG A 189 -8.90 24.55 19.73
N ASN A 190 -8.72 23.24 19.90
CA ASN A 190 -9.78 22.22 19.96
C ASN A 190 -9.93 21.60 21.35
N ASP A 191 -11.02 20.86 21.56
CA ASP A 191 -11.27 20.09 22.80
C ASP A 191 -10.47 18.78 22.83
N LEU A 192 -9.22 18.88 23.26
CA LEU A 192 -8.31 17.73 23.40
C LEU A 192 -8.78 16.73 24.46
N ALA A 193 -9.51 17.19 25.47
CA ALA A 193 -10.03 16.32 26.51
C ALA A 193 -11.14 15.42 25.96
N ALA A 194 -12.02 15.95 25.10
CA ALA A 194 -13.01 15.16 24.36
C ALA A 194 -12.33 14.17 23.41
N CYS A 195 -11.36 14.63 22.61
CA CYS A 195 -10.59 13.74 21.73
C CYS A 195 -9.97 12.55 22.49
N PHE A 196 -9.37 12.80 23.67
CA PHE A 196 -8.77 11.74 24.48
C PHE A 196 -9.80 10.73 24.98
N ARG A 197 -10.96 11.19 25.44
CA ARG A 197 -12.01 10.30 25.98
C ARG A 197 -12.70 9.48 24.90
N ASP A 198 -12.93 10.08 23.74
CA ASP A 198 -13.84 9.52 22.75
C ASP A 198 -13.14 8.61 21.73
N ARG A 199 -11.86 8.88 21.43
CA ARG A 199 -11.16 8.24 20.30
C ARG A 199 -9.64 8.15 20.45
N PHE A 200 -9.13 7.99 21.67
CA PHE A 200 -7.70 7.82 21.91
C PHE A 200 -7.37 6.43 22.45
N THR A 201 -6.40 5.80 21.82
CA THR A 201 -5.84 4.50 22.21
C THR A 201 -4.38 4.73 22.54
N HIS A 202 -3.87 4.17 23.63
CA HIS A 202 -2.43 4.24 23.91
C HIS A 202 -1.66 3.22 23.04
N SER A 203 -0.40 3.51 22.72
CA SER A 203 0.50 2.50 22.19
C SER A 203 1.92 2.66 22.69
N PHE A 204 2.67 1.57 22.65
CA PHE A 204 4.10 1.57 22.94
C PHE A 204 4.83 0.50 22.15
N ASN A 205 6.13 0.69 21.98
CA ASN A 205 7.04 -0.28 21.38
C ASN A 205 7.81 -1.02 22.46
N THR A 206 8.13 -2.30 22.26
CA THR A 206 8.98 -3.04 23.18
C THR A 206 9.71 -4.21 22.52
N GLN A 207 10.90 -4.50 23.04
CA GLN A 207 11.68 -5.70 22.75
C GLN A 207 11.84 -6.58 24.00
N ASN A 208 11.14 -6.24 25.09
CA ASN A 208 11.15 -7.03 26.32
C ASN A 208 10.43 -8.37 26.11
N PRO A 209 10.85 -9.42 26.84
CA PRO A 209 10.12 -10.67 26.86
C PRO A 209 8.68 -10.49 27.32
N ALA A 210 7.77 -11.26 26.73
CA ALA A 210 6.36 -11.27 27.09
C ALA A 210 6.14 -11.53 28.58
N HIS A 211 6.92 -12.43 29.20
CA HIS A 211 6.75 -12.80 30.60
C HIS A 211 7.06 -11.66 31.59
N GLU A 212 7.85 -10.66 31.19
CA GLU A 212 8.14 -9.48 32.02
C GLU A 212 7.04 -8.41 31.92
N MET A 213 6.28 -8.41 30.83
CA MET A 213 5.35 -7.33 30.47
C MET A 213 4.25 -7.10 31.51
N GLN A 214 3.79 -8.18 32.17
CA GLN A 214 2.76 -8.07 33.19
C GLN A 214 3.19 -7.12 34.31
N HIS A 215 4.37 -7.34 34.89
CA HIS A 215 4.87 -6.58 36.04
C HIS A 215 5.52 -5.24 35.66
N LEU A 216 6.15 -5.18 34.49
CA LEU A 216 6.80 -3.97 34.01
C LEU A 216 5.79 -2.92 33.51
N PHE A 217 4.68 -3.35 32.90
CA PHE A 217 3.72 -2.44 32.26
C PHE A 217 2.28 -2.68 32.73
N PHE A 218 1.70 -3.86 32.48
CA PHE A 218 0.25 -4.05 32.55
C PHE A 218 -0.34 -3.86 33.94
N ASP A 219 0.33 -4.33 35.00
CA ASP A 219 -0.12 -4.14 36.38
C ASP A 219 -0.29 -2.65 36.72
N ALA A 220 0.67 -1.80 36.30
CA ALA A 220 0.59 -0.36 36.53
C ALA A 220 -0.41 0.32 35.59
N TYR A 221 -0.44 -0.09 34.33
CA TYR A 221 -1.31 0.47 33.31
C TYR A 221 -2.79 0.27 33.65
N GLN A 222 -3.19 -0.95 34.04
CA GLN A 222 -4.59 -1.27 34.36
C GLN A 222 -5.11 -0.53 35.59
N ILE A 223 -4.25 -0.25 36.56
CA ILE A 223 -4.61 0.59 37.72
C ILE A 223 -4.82 2.05 37.28
N GLN A 224 -3.95 2.56 36.41
CA GLN A 224 -3.98 3.95 35.98
C GLN A 224 -5.06 4.27 34.95
N PHE A 225 -5.28 3.35 34.02
CA PHE A 225 -6.12 3.49 32.84
C PHE A 225 -7.02 2.26 32.67
N PRO A 226 -7.94 2.00 33.63
CA PRO A 226 -8.72 0.76 33.65
C PRO A 226 -9.64 0.57 32.44
N SER A 227 -9.96 1.65 31.72
CA SER A 227 -10.86 1.64 30.56
C SER A 227 -10.24 2.19 29.28
N THR A 228 -8.97 2.62 29.30
CA THR A 228 -8.31 3.14 28.09
C THR A 228 -7.58 2.00 27.38
N PRO A 229 -7.93 1.69 26.13
CA PRO A 229 -7.27 0.62 25.40
C PRO A 229 -5.81 0.96 25.11
N VAL A 230 -4.98 -0.09 24.98
CA VAL A 230 -3.57 0.00 24.60
C VAL A 230 -3.23 -1.10 23.60
N PHE A 231 -2.30 -0.86 22.69
CA PHE A 231 -1.70 -1.91 21.87
C PHE A 231 -0.18 -1.81 21.84
N ILE A 232 0.50 -2.92 21.56
CA ILE A 232 1.95 -2.91 21.33
C ILE A 232 2.20 -2.62 19.86
N GLY A 233 2.75 -1.45 19.56
CA GLY A 233 2.99 -1.01 18.20
C GLY A 233 4.15 -1.75 17.54
N GLU A 234 5.17 -2.14 18.29
CA GLU A 234 6.31 -2.93 17.83
C GLU A 234 6.61 -3.99 18.88
N PHE A 235 6.52 -5.26 18.48
CA PHE A 235 6.91 -6.39 19.30
C PHE A 235 7.84 -7.31 18.50
N HIS A 236 9.08 -7.44 18.97
CA HIS A 236 10.02 -8.46 18.49
C HIS A 236 11.12 -8.67 19.53
N ALA A 237 11.23 -9.88 20.07
CA ALA A 237 12.21 -10.23 21.08
C ALA A 237 13.48 -10.79 20.41
N THR A 238 14.27 -9.92 19.77
CA THR A 238 15.42 -10.30 18.91
C THR A 238 16.64 -10.92 19.62
N HIS A 239 16.57 -11.15 20.94
CA HIS A 239 17.71 -11.72 21.67
C HIS A 239 17.94 -13.19 21.24
N PRO A 240 19.17 -13.60 20.86
CA PRO A 240 19.43 -14.94 20.28
C PRO A 240 19.02 -16.12 21.17
N GLU A 241 19.00 -15.92 22.47
CA GLU A 241 18.62 -16.93 23.47
C GLU A 241 17.10 -17.11 23.60
N ARG A 242 16.29 -16.26 22.95
CA ARG A 242 14.84 -16.29 23.04
C ARG A 242 14.25 -17.05 21.86
N ASP A 243 13.22 -17.83 22.16
CA ASP A 243 12.41 -18.47 21.13
C ASP A 243 11.24 -17.54 20.77
N GLN A 244 11.31 -16.96 19.56
CA GLN A 244 10.30 -16.02 19.09
C GLN A 244 8.89 -16.66 19.03
N ALA A 245 8.77 -17.97 18.84
CA ALA A 245 7.49 -18.67 18.87
C ALA A 245 6.87 -18.65 20.28
N VAL A 246 7.71 -18.87 21.29
CA VAL A 246 7.32 -18.81 22.70
C VAL A 246 6.93 -17.40 23.10
N GLU A 247 7.71 -16.40 22.68
CA GLU A 247 7.45 -14.98 22.98
C GLU A 247 6.14 -14.49 22.35
N LEU A 248 5.88 -14.81 21.07
CA LEU A 248 4.63 -14.45 20.40
C LEU A 248 3.42 -15.12 21.03
N THR A 249 3.49 -16.42 21.29
CA THR A 249 2.41 -17.16 21.97
C THR A 249 2.12 -16.58 23.35
N SER A 250 3.17 -16.19 24.07
CA SER A 250 3.04 -15.65 25.42
C SER A 250 2.39 -14.26 25.44
N ILE A 251 2.79 -13.35 24.54
CA ILE A 251 2.20 -12.00 24.49
C ILE A 251 0.75 -12.02 23.97
N LEU A 252 0.43 -12.94 23.06
CA LEU A 252 -0.95 -13.14 22.59
C LEU A 252 -1.86 -13.68 23.70
N ARG A 253 -1.36 -14.59 24.54
CA ARG A 253 -2.10 -15.04 25.74
C ARG A 253 -2.36 -13.89 26.72
N ILE A 254 -1.39 -12.98 26.90
CA ILE A 254 -1.59 -11.77 27.71
C ILE A 254 -2.66 -10.87 27.09
N THR A 255 -2.68 -10.77 25.76
CA THR A 255 -3.71 -10.04 25.01
C THR A 255 -5.10 -10.63 25.25
N GLU A 256 -5.27 -11.94 25.09
CA GLU A 256 -6.54 -12.64 25.31
C GLU A 256 -7.07 -12.50 26.74
N ALA A 257 -6.17 -12.45 27.73
CA ALA A 257 -6.52 -12.32 29.14
C ALA A 257 -6.77 -10.87 29.59
N SER A 258 -6.44 -9.87 28.77
CA SER A 258 -6.47 -8.46 29.15
C SER A 258 -7.71 -7.77 28.60
N SER A 259 -8.37 -6.96 29.44
CA SER A 259 -9.48 -6.11 29.00
C SER A 259 -9.03 -4.83 28.31
N THR A 260 -7.75 -4.46 28.44
CA THR A 260 -7.20 -3.19 27.91
C THR A 260 -6.23 -3.39 26.76
N LEU A 261 -5.53 -4.53 26.68
CA LEU A 261 -4.58 -4.80 25.59
C LEU A 261 -5.31 -5.30 24.35
N LEU A 262 -5.33 -4.50 23.29
CA LEU A 262 -6.03 -4.82 22.04
C LEU A 262 -5.27 -5.81 21.15
N GLY A 263 -3.95 -5.86 21.25
CA GLY A 263 -3.10 -6.68 20.40
C GLY A 263 -1.68 -6.17 20.26
N VAL A 264 -0.96 -6.80 19.33
CA VAL A 264 0.45 -6.53 19.04
C VAL A 264 0.68 -6.43 17.54
N SER A 265 1.61 -5.58 17.13
CA SER A 265 2.16 -5.54 15.76
C SER A 265 3.59 -6.09 15.78
N PHE A 266 3.83 -7.14 15.01
CA PHE A 266 5.18 -7.72 14.87
C PHE A 266 6.11 -6.74 14.13
N PHE A 267 7.33 -6.55 14.63
CA PHE A 267 8.32 -5.66 14.01
C PHE A 267 9.54 -6.45 13.49
N GLU A 268 9.79 -6.61 12.20
CA GLU A 268 9.11 -6.00 11.06
C GLU A 268 9.04 -6.95 9.85
N PHE A 269 8.34 -6.52 8.80
CA PHE A 269 8.08 -7.34 7.63
C PHE A 269 9.34 -7.66 6.82
N GLN A 270 10.12 -6.64 6.45
CA GLN A 270 11.31 -6.79 5.62
C GLN A 270 12.56 -6.26 6.32
N VAL A 271 13.69 -6.96 6.17
CA VAL A 271 14.99 -6.51 6.66
C VAL A 271 15.35 -5.11 6.13
N ARG A 272 15.80 -4.22 7.03
CA ARG A 272 16.18 -2.83 6.73
C ARG A 272 17.64 -2.71 6.29
N TYR A 273 17.90 -3.13 5.05
CA TYR A 273 19.23 -3.02 4.44
C TYR A 273 19.74 -1.58 4.32
N ASP A 274 18.84 -0.59 4.23
CA ASP A 274 19.17 0.85 4.15
C ASP A 274 19.80 1.40 5.44
N LYS A 275 19.41 0.86 6.60
CA LYS A 275 19.93 1.30 7.90
C LYS A 275 21.21 0.56 8.31
N GLY A 276 21.35 -0.70 7.89
CA GLY A 276 22.48 -1.54 8.29
C GLY A 276 22.51 -1.87 9.79
N GLY A 277 23.64 -2.43 10.26
CA GLY A 277 23.89 -2.65 11.69
C GLY A 277 22.86 -3.56 12.38
N SER A 278 22.47 -3.21 13.60
CA SER A 278 21.50 -3.97 14.40
C SER A 278 20.09 -3.98 13.80
N GLU A 279 19.74 -2.99 12.98
CA GLU A 279 18.41 -2.88 12.36
C GLU A 279 18.13 -4.01 11.37
N MET A 280 19.18 -4.63 10.82
CA MET A 280 19.04 -5.77 9.93
C MET A 280 18.54 -7.05 10.62
N SER A 281 18.44 -7.06 11.95
CA SER A 281 18.00 -8.24 12.73
C SER A 281 16.49 -8.36 12.93
N PHE A 282 15.70 -7.34 12.58
CA PHE A 282 14.26 -7.30 12.89
C PHE A 282 13.35 -7.88 11.81
N GLY A 283 13.78 -7.91 10.55
CA GLY A 283 12.93 -8.33 9.44
C GLY A 283 12.61 -9.82 9.45
N MET A 284 11.35 -10.20 9.26
CA MET A 284 10.96 -11.60 9.05
C MET A 284 11.29 -12.11 7.64
N PHE A 285 11.44 -11.20 6.67
CA PHE A 285 11.89 -11.51 5.32
C PHE A 285 13.13 -10.72 4.91
N GLY A 286 14.13 -11.42 4.40
CA GLY A 286 15.22 -10.85 3.61
C GLY A 286 14.80 -10.67 2.14
N LEU A 287 15.75 -10.22 1.32
CA LEU A 287 15.59 -10.13 -0.13
C LEU A 287 16.32 -11.29 -0.81
N GLY A 288 15.69 -11.89 -1.82
CA GLY A 288 16.31 -12.92 -2.68
C GLY A 288 17.00 -12.32 -3.90
N ASP A 289 17.26 -13.17 -4.89
CA ASP A 289 18.01 -12.85 -6.12
C ASP A 289 17.12 -12.61 -7.34
N TYR A 290 15.80 -12.76 -7.19
CA TYR A 290 14.82 -12.47 -8.23
C TYR A 290 14.14 -11.12 -7.98
N SER A 291 14.00 -10.29 -9.02
CA SER A 291 13.26 -9.02 -8.96
C SER A 291 11.96 -9.14 -9.74
N PHE A 292 10.85 -8.74 -9.13
CA PHE A 292 9.54 -8.64 -9.79
C PHE A 292 9.42 -7.42 -10.72
N GLY A 293 10.50 -6.64 -10.86
CA GLY A 293 10.56 -5.38 -11.59
C GLY A 293 10.80 -4.21 -10.65
N ASP A 294 10.58 -3.00 -11.14
CA ASP A 294 10.86 -1.79 -10.38
C ASP A 294 9.58 -1.11 -9.84
N MET A 295 9.72 -0.44 -8.72
CA MET A 295 8.75 0.54 -8.20
C MET A 295 9.33 1.93 -8.33
N ASP A 296 8.54 2.86 -8.86
CA ASP A 296 8.86 4.28 -8.81
C ASP A 296 8.44 4.83 -7.44
N TYR A 297 9.37 5.45 -6.74
CA TYR A 297 9.16 6.09 -5.45
C TYR A 297 9.88 7.44 -5.46
N GLU A 298 9.10 8.52 -5.43
CA GLU A 298 9.58 9.90 -5.54
C GLU A 298 10.47 10.17 -6.78
N GLY A 299 10.14 9.56 -7.92
CA GLY A 299 10.91 9.71 -9.17
C GLY A 299 12.18 8.86 -9.23
N HIS A 300 12.40 8.00 -8.23
CA HIS A 300 13.49 7.04 -8.20
C HIS A 300 12.95 5.62 -8.43
N SER A 301 13.60 4.89 -9.33
CA SER A 301 13.30 3.48 -9.60
C SER A 301 14.01 2.60 -8.57
N PHE A 302 13.26 1.79 -7.84
CA PHE A 302 13.77 0.80 -6.90
C PHE A 302 13.36 -0.61 -7.30
N PRO A 303 14.30 -1.57 -7.36
CA PRO A 303 13.95 -2.95 -7.65
C PRO A 303 13.12 -3.58 -6.51
N VAL A 304 12.07 -4.29 -6.87
CA VAL A 304 11.20 -5.03 -5.96
C VAL A 304 11.63 -6.50 -5.94
N TRP A 305 12.57 -6.80 -5.05
CA TRP A 305 13.11 -8.15 -4.90
C TRP A 305 12.12 -9.11 -4.25
N CYS A 306 12.25 -10.39 -4.57
CA CYS A 306 11.53 -11.46 -3.91
C CYS A 306 11.91 -11.60 -2.44
N LEU A 307 11.05 -12.23 -1.65
CA LEU A 307 11.23 -12.37 -0.22
C LEU A 307 11.86 -13.71 0.12
N THR A 308 12.86 -13.71 1.00
CA THR A 308 13.46 -14.92 1.55
C THR A 308 13.16 -14.98 3.05
N PRO A 309 12.59 -16.08 3.58
CA PRO A 309 12.32 -16.17 5.00
C PRO A 309 13.60 -16.04 5.83
N VAL A 310 13.58 -15.17 6.85
CA VAL A 310 14.62 -15.16 7.88
C VAL A 310 14.36 -16.32 8.84
N HIS A 311 15.43 -16.92 9.34
CA HIS A 311 15.36 -18.04 10.28
C HIS A 311 15.74 -17.59 11.68
N THR A 312 15.02 -18.05 12.69
CA THR A 312 15.35 -17.77 14.10
C THR A 312 16.66 -18.47 14.46
N ALA A 313 17.57 -17.77 15.14
CA ALA A 313 18.89 -18.30 15.48
C ALA A 313 18.84 -19.56 16.38
N SER A 314 17.84 -19.65 17.25
CA SER A 314 17.73 -20.70 18.27
C SER A 314 17.21 -22.05 17.72
N THR A 315 16.27 -22.04 16.79
CA THR A 315 15.59 -23.26 16.30
C THR A 315 15.78 -23.53 14.80
N ALA A 316 16.39 -22.60 14.07
CA ALA A 316 16.40 -22.56 12.60
C ALA A 316 15.00 -22.57 11.95
N ALA A 317 13.93 -22.38 12.72
CA ALA A 317 12.59 -22.24 12.18
C ALA A 317 12.47 -20.96 11.35
N SER A 318 11.66 -21.01 10.30
CA SER A 318 11.30 -19.84 9.51
C SER A 318 10.47 -18.89 10.37
N LEU A 319 10.96 -17.66 10.56
CA LEU A 319 10.31 -16.63 11.35
C LEU A 319 8.90 -16.27 10.83
N PRO A 320 8.66 -16.14 9.50
CA PRO A 320 7.31 -16.03 8.95
C PRO A 320 6.39 -17.19 9.35
N ASN A 321 6.86 -18.43 9.32
CA ASN A 321 6.04 -19.59 9.71
C ASN A 321 5.77 -19.63 11.21
N THR A 322 6.73 -19.18 12.03
CA THR A 322 6.53 -18.98 13.45
C THR A 322 5.43 -17.93 13.71
N LEU A 323 5.44 -16.83 12.98
CA LEU A 323 4.40 -15.80 13.09
C LEU A 323 3.04 -16.32 12.63
N ALA A 324 2.98 -17.01 11.49
CA ALA A 324 1.76 -17.62 10.97
C ALA A 324 1.12 -18.56 12.00
N ALA A 325 1.92 -19.43 12.62
CA ALA A 325 1.43 -20.33 13.66
C ALA A 325 0.86 -19.58 14.87
N ALA A 326 1.50 -18.49 15.29
CA ALA A 326 1.05 -17.68 16.42
C ALA A 326 -0.23 -16.89 16.12
N PHE A 327 -0.35 -16.35 14.90
CA PHE A 327 -1.46 -15.48 14.50
C PHE A 327 -2.65 -16.27 13.90
N GLY A 328 -2.55 -17.60 13.80
CA GLY A 328 -3.59 -18.44 13.20
C GLY A 328 -3.63 -18.38 11.67
N GLY A 329 -2.52 -17.96 11.04
CA GLY A 329 -2.33 -17.93 9.60
C GLY A 329 -1.89 -19.27 9.00
N THR A 330 -1.51 -19.22 7.73
CA THR A 330 -1.01 -20.36 6.95
C THR A 330 0.50 -20.28 6.77
N SER A 331 1.17 -21.43 6.79
CA SER A 331 2.60 -21.52 6.52
C SER A 331 2.94 -20.98 5.13
N VAL A 332 4.05 -20.24 5.07
CA VAL A 332 4.62 -19.67 3.85
C VAL A 332 5.47 -20.71 3.13
N ASP A 333 5.20 -20.90 1.84
CA ASP A 333 6.09 -21.63 0.94
C ASP A 333 7.22 -20.70 0.49
N ALA A 334 8.40 -20.91 1.05
CA ALA A 334 9.60 -20.14 0.74
C ALA A 334 9.97 -20.19 -0.76
N HIS A 335 9.69 -21.31 -1.44
CA HIS A 335 10.00 -21.45 -2.86
C HIS A 335 9.08 -20.56 -3.70
N ALA A 336 7.79 -20.52 -3.37
CA ALA A 336 6.81 -19.70 -4.08
C ALA A 336 7.12 -18.19 -4.01
N LEU A 337 7.77 -17.72 -2.93
CA LEU A 337 8.09 -16.29 -2.77
C LEU A 337 9.08 -15.76 -3.81
N CYS A 338 9.99 -16.61 -4.31
CA CYS A 338 11.00 -16.26 -5.32
C CYS A 338 10.81 -17.01 -6.65
N THR A 339 9.63 -17.56 -6.88
CA THR A 339 9.27 -18.14 -8.18
C THR A 339 8.61 -17.06 -9.04
N PRO A 340 9.09 -16.79 -10.26
CA PRO A 340 8.39 -15.95 -11.23
C PRO A 340 6.93 -16.37 -11.36
N ASP A 341 6.01 -15.45 -11.07
CA ASP A 341 4.59 -15.69 -11.21
C ASP A 341 4.21 -15.40 -12.67
N PRO A 342 3.84 -16.42 -13.49
CA PRO A 342 3.49 -16.20 -14.89
C PRO A 342 2.26 -15.31 -15.05
N ALA A 343 1.47 -15.08 -13.99
CA ALA A 343 0.38 -14.13 -14.00
C ALA A 343 0.84 -12.67 -13.87
N LYS A 344 2.09 -12.44 -13.44
CA LYS A 344 2.61 -11.11 -13.07
C LYS A 344 3.83 -10.67 -13.84
N VAL A 345 4.67 -11.60 -14.31
CA VAL A 345 5.85 -11.25 -15.08
C VAL A 345 5.49 -10.35 -16.28
N PRO A 346 6.39 -9.44 -16.69
CA PRO A 346 6.19 -8.66 -17.90
C PRO A 346 5.99 -9.57 -19.13
N LEU A 347 5.08 -9.21 -20.04
CA LEU A 347 4.88 -9.90 -21.32
C LEU A 347 5.97 -9.50 -22.32
N THR A 348 7.22 -9.82 -21.98
CA THR A 348 8.43 -9.50 -22.75
C THR A 348 9.31 -10.75 -22.90
N ALA A 349 10.37 -10.67 -23.70
CA ALA A 349 11.32 -11.78 -23.82
C ALA A 349 11.99 -12.16 -22.48
N PRO A 350 12.43 -11.21 -21.63
CA PRO A 350 12.87 -11.53 -20.26
C PRO A 350 11.81 -12.27 -19.43
N GLY A 351 10.57 -11.77 -19.35
CA GLY A 351 9.52 -12.43 -18.57
C GLY A 351 9.14 -13.83 -19.09
N PHE A 352 9.17 -14.03 -20.41
CA PHE A 352 9.04 -15.36 -21.01
C PHE A 352 10.17 -16.29 -20.55
N ASN A 353 11.42 -15.82 -20.58
CA ASN A 353 12.58 -16.62 -20.19
C ASN A 353 12.50 -17.02 -18.71
N GLU A 354 12.02 -16.14 -17.84
CA GLU A 354 11.77 -16.41 -16.42
C GLU A 354 10.75 -17.53 -16.23
N VAL A 355 9.60 -17.48 -16.90
CA VAL A 355 8.57 -18.53 -16.83
C VAL A 355 9.07 -19.84 -17.47
N ASN A 356 9.78 -19.75 -18.59
CA ASN A 356 10.36 -20.91 -19.27
C ASN A 356 11.42 -21.62 -18.41
N ALA A 357 12.17 -20.87 -17.60
CA ALA A 357 13.16 -21.43 -16.68
C ALA A 357 12.53 -22.35 -15.60
N LEU A 358 11.24 -22.16 -15.29
CA LEU A 358 10.49 -23.04 -14.38
C LEU A 358 10.29 -24.46 -14.94
N ARG A 359 10.38 -24.61 -16.28
CA ARG A 359 10.11 -25.88 -16.99
C ARG A 359 8.76 -26.51 -16.63
N ASP A 360 7.78 -25.66 -16.33
CA ASP A 360 6.41 -26.06 -15.97
C ASP A 360 5.45 -25.61 -17.09
N THR A 361 4.86 -26.58 -17.78
CA THR A 361 3.90 -26.35 -18.86
C THR A 361 2.69 -25.56 -18.41
N ALA A 362 2.17 -25.81 -17.19
CA ALA A 362 0.99 -25.13 -16.69
C ALA A 362 1.29 -23.64 -16.43
N GLN A 363 2.48 -23.34 -15.88
CA GLN A 363 2.92 -21.95 -15.67
C GLN A 363 3.12 -21.23 -17.01
N MET A 364 3.74 -21.90 -18.00
CA MET A 364 3.88 -21.34 -19.35
C MET A 364 2.52 -21.10 -20.01
N ALA A 365 1.53 -21.98 -19.80
CA ALA A 365 0.19 -21.81 -20.35
C ALA A 365 -0.51 -20.56 -19.80
N ILE A 366 -0.30 -20.21 -18.52
CA ILE A 366 -0.80 -18.95 -17.93
C ILE A 366 -0.17 -17.73 -18.62
N PHE A 367 1.14 -17.75 -18.85
CA PHE A 367 1.83 -16.67 -19.56
C PHE A 367 1.32 -16.51 -21.01
N VAL A 368 1.18 -17.63 -21.73
CA VAL A 368 0.63 -17.65 -23.10
C VAL A 368 -0.79 -17.09 -23.15
N GLU A 369 -1.65 -17.50 -22.21
CA GLU A 369 -3.01 -16.97 -22.10
C GLU A 369 -3.03 -15.46 -21.90
N ARG A 370 -2.14 -14.93 -21.04
CA ARG A 370 -2.01 -13.48 -20.85
C ARG A 370 -1.60 -12.76 -22.13
N VAL A 371 -0.68 -13.31 -22.91
CA VAL A 371 -0.31 -12.73 -24.21
C VAL A 371 -1.50 -12.71 -25.16
N VAL A 372 -2.28 -13.80 -25.24
CA VAL A 372 -3.49 -13.87 -26.07
C VAL A 372 -4.53 -12.85 -25.63
N ARG A 373 -4.85 -12.79 -24.32
CA ARG A 373 -5.78 -11.81 -23.76
C ARG A 373 -5.34 -10.38 -24.01
N HIS A 374 -4.05 -10.11 -23.82
CA HIS A 374 -3.49 -8.79 -24.06
C HIS A 374 -3.58 -8.37 -25.53
N ALA A 375 -3.51 -9.33 -26.45
CA ALA A 375 -3.72 -9.11 -27.88
C ALA A 375 -5.21 -9.03 -28.29
N GLY A 376 -6.14 -9.00 -27.32
CA GLY A 376 -7.59 -8.92 -27.58
C GLY A 376 -8.22 -10.26 -27.92
N GLY A 377 -7.54 -11.36 -27.58
CA GLY A 377 -7.99 -12.72 -27.84
C GLY A 377 -8.62 -13.39 -26.63
N GLU A 378 -9.53 -14.32 -26.89
CA GLU A 378 -10.09 -15.25 -25.90
C GLU A 378 -9.61 -16.67 -26.24
N VAL A 379 -9.20 -17.45 -25.24
CA VAL A 379 -8.83 -18.86 -25.43
C VAL A 379 -10.12 -19.68 -25.56
N ILE A 380 -10.27 -20.40 -26.68
CA ILE A 380 -11.46 -21.23 -26.99
C ILE A 380 -11.16 -22.73 -26.94
N ASP A 381 -9.88 -23.13 -26.90
CA ASP A 381 -9.45 -24.52 -26.72
C ASP A 381 -8.25 -24.59 -25.74
N GLU A 382 -8.57 -24.95 -24.50
CA GLU A 382 -7.60 -25.09 -23.40
C GLU A 382 -6.57 -26.19 -23.65
N ALA A 383 -6.97 -27.31 -24.27
CA ALA A 383 -6.05 -28.42 -24.52
C ALA A 383 -5.00 -28.05 -25.58
N ALA A 384 -5.42 -27.34 -26.63
CA ALA A 384 -4.50 -26.83 -27.65
C ALA A 384 -3.56 -25.74 -27.10
N LYS A 385 -4.04 -24.85 -26.21
CA LYS A 385 -3.18 -23.90 -25.48
C LYS A 385 -2.10 -24.63 -24.68
N GLN A 386 -2.49 -25.65 -23.90
CA GLN A 386 -1.54 -26.45 -23.12
C GLN A 386 -0.52 -27.16 -24.02
N ALA A 387 -0.97 -27.73 -25.13
CA ALA A 387 -0.09 -28.36 -26.11
C ALA A 387 0.90 -27.37 -26.74
N PHE A 388 0.47 -26.12 -26.99
CA PHE A 388 1.34 -25.04 -27.44
C PHE A 388 2.34 -24.63 -26.36
N ALA A 389 1.89 -24.44 -25.12
CA ALA A 389 2.75 -24.08 -23.99
C ALA A 389 3.84 -25.12 -23.71
N ALA A 390 3.54 -26.41 -23.90
CA ALA A 390 4.49 -27.50 -23.71
C ALA A 390 5.65 -27.52 -24.73
N ARG A 391 5.50 -26.84 -25.86
CA ARG A 391 6.44 -26.91 -27.00
C ARG A 391 7.03 -25.56 -27.40
N VAL A 392 6.57 -24.47 -26.82
CA VAL A 392 7.06 -23.13 -27.15
C VAL A 392 8.45 -22.92 -26.56
N THR A 393 9.37 -22.35 -27.34
CA THR A 393 10.78 -22.21 -26.94
C THR A 393 11.29 -20.78 -27.00
N SER A 394 10.49 -19.83 -27.51
CA SER A 394 10.88 -18.43 -27.60
C SER A 394 9.68 -17.50 -27.40
N PHE A 395 9.94 -16.29 -26.90
CA PHE A 395 8.92 -15.26 -26.79
C PHE A 395 8.36 -14.84 -28.16
N GLU A 396 9.18 -14.84 -29.21
CA GLU A 396 8.71 -14.47 -30.55
C GLU A 396 7.64 -15.43 -31.07
N ALA A 397 7.73 -16.73 -30.74
CA ALA A 397 6.68 -17.69 -31.07
C ALA A 397 5.37 -17.43 -30.29
N VAL A 398 5.45 -16.94 -29.05
CA VAL A 398 4.27 -16.52 -28.28
C VAL A 398 3.70 -15.21 -28.82
N ARG A 399 4.56 -14.23 -29.12
CA ARG A 399 4.19 -12.93 -29.71
C ARG A 399 3.50 -13.09 -31.06
N ALA A 400 3.96 -14.01 -31.90
CA ALA A 400 3.32 -14.32 -33.17
C ALA A 400 1.83 -14.70 -33.02
N LEU A 401 1.42 -15.30 -31.88
CA LEU A 401 0.00 -15.57 -31.61
C LEU A 401 -0.83 -14.29 -31.54
N GLY A 402 -0.30 -13.24 -30.92
CA GLY A 402 -0.98 -11.96 -30.74
C GLY A 402 -0.89 -11.05 -31.98
N VAL A 403 0.25 -11.12 -32.69
CA VAL A 403 0.47 -10.34 -33.93
C VAL A 403 -0.31 -10.93 -35.09
N ASP A 404 -0.13 -12.22 -35.36
CA ASP A 404 -0.74 -12.87 -36.53
C ASP A 404 -2.22 -13.20 -36.31
N ARG A 405 -2.67 -13.22 -35.03
CA ARG A 405 -4.05 -13.52 -34.62
C ARG A 405 -4.60 -14.80 -35.26
N ASN A 406 -3.72 -15.77 -35.53
CA ASN A 406 -4.00 -16.95 -36.35
C ASN A 406 -4.05 -18.26 -35.55
N ALA A 407 -4.02 -18.17 -34.22
CA ALA A 407 -4.08 -19.33 -33.35
C ALA A 407 -5.47 -19.97 -33.44
N ALA A 408 -5.57 -21.17 -34.02
CA ALA A 408 -6.86 -21.87 -34.17
C ALA A 408 -7.58 -22.18 -32.84
N TRP A 409 -6.86 -22.07 -31.72
CA TRP A 409 -7.35 -22.30 -30.35
C TRP A 409 -7.67 -21.00 -29.59
N ALA A 410 -7.57 -19.84 -30.25
CA ALA A 410 -7.98 -18.54 -29.73
C ALA A 410 -8.89 -17.82 -30.73
N SER A 411 -9.76 -16.94 -30.22
CA SER A 411 -10.61 -16.07 -31.02
C SER A 411 -10.20 -14.62 -30.77
N PHE A 412 -10.00 -13.82 -31.82
CA PHE A 412 -9.62 -12.41 -31.71
C PHE A 412 -10.72 -11.53 -32.27
N ALA A 413 -11.12 -10.50 -31.54
CA ALA A 413 -12.12 -9.57 -32.02
C ALA A 413 -11.57 -8.68 -33.14
N PRO A 414 -12.27 -8.57 -34.29
CA PRO A 414 -11.79 -7.75 -35.42
C PRO A 414 -11.79 -6.25 -35.09
N SER A 415 -12.63 -5.82 -34.15
CA SER A 415 -12.79 -4.41 -33.75
C SER A 415 -12.04 -4.04 -32.46
N ALA A 416 -11.13 -4.90 -32.00
CA ALA A 416 -10.45 -4.71 -30.73
C ALA A 416 -9.61 -3.42 -30.72
N ALA A 417 -9.63 -2.71 -29.60
CA ALA A 417 -8.95 -1.42 -29.43
C ALA A 417 -8.12 -1.39 -28.14
N CYS A 418 -7.07 -0.56 -28.14
CA CYS A 418 -6.25 -0.36 -26.96
C CYS A 418 -6.99 0.46 -25.91
N ARG A 419 -6.81 0.12 -24.64
CA ARG A 419 -7.24 0.92 -23.49
C ARG A 419 -6.27 0.76 -22.34
N ALA A 420 -6.35 1.60 -21.31
CA ALA A 420 -5.53 1.40 -20.13
C ALA A 420 -5.98 0.15 -19.34
N ASP A 421 -5.03 -0.69 -18.96
CA ASP A 421 -5.30 -1.87 -18.13
C ASP A 421 -5.66 -1.42 -16.72
N ARG A 422 -6.89 -1.70 -16.29
CA ARG A 422 -7.38 -1.38 -14.94
C ARG A 422 -6.67 -2.16 -13.85
N ALA A 423 -5.99 -3.26 -14.18
CA ALA A 423 -5.12 -3.97 -13.26
C ALA A 423 -3.72 -3.35 -13.15
N ALA A 424 -3.35 -2.40 -14.02
CA ALA A 424 -2.08 -1.69 -13.94
C ALA A 424 -2.06 -0.69 -12.77
N ARG A 425 -0.87 -0.23 -12.41
CA ARG A 425 -0.70 0.86 -11.43
C ARG A 425 -1.12 2.18 -12.08
N PHE A 426 -1.79 3.06 -11.33
CA PHE A 426 -2.19 4.38 -11.81
C PHE A 426 -1.02 5.19 -12.41
N ALA A 427 0.14 5.18 -11.74
CA ALA A 427 1.35 5.83 -12.24
C ALA A 427 1.83 5.24 -13.58
N ALA A 428 1.67 3.92 -13.80
CA ALA A 428 2.02 3.29 -15.07
C ALA A 428 1.07 3.73 -16.19
N ALA A 429 -0.24 3.81 -15.91
CA ALA A 429 -1.23 4.32 -16.85
C ALA A 429 -0.96 5.79 -17.21
N ARG A 430 -0.59 6.64 -16.24
CA ARG A 430 -0.19 8.03 -16.50
C ARG A 430 1.09 8.16 -17.33
N ARG A 431 2.09 7.31 -17.08
CA ARG A 431 3.29 7.27 -17.93
C ARG A 431 2.95 6.82 -19.35
N ALA A 432 2.10 5.81 -19.49
CA ALA A 432 1.65 5.32 -20.79
C ALA A 432 0.86 6.38 -21.56
N LEU A 433 0.00 7.13 -20.87
CA LEU A 433 -0.67 8.32 -21.42
C LEU A 433 0.36 9.32 -21.97
N GLY A 434 1.34 9.74 -21.16
CA GLY A 434 2.38 10.66 -21.62
C GLY A 434 3.16 10.14 -22.83
N GLN A 435 3.58 8.88 -22.81
CA GLN A 435 4.28 8.24 -23.93
C GLN A 435 3.42 8.16 -25.20
N ALA A 436 2.13 7.86 -25.08
CA ALA A 436 1.21 7.85 -26.20
C ALA A 436 1.03 9.26 -26.80
N CYS A 437 0.89 10.27 -25.94
CA CYS A 437 0.81 11.67 -26.34
C CYS A 437 2.05 12.17 -27.08
N ASP A 438 3.23 11.69 -26.71
CA ASP A 438 4.49 12.04 -27.38
C ASP A 438 4.66 11.34 -28.75
N GLN A 439 3.89 10.30 -29.03
CA GLN A 439 4.05 9.43 -30.21
C GLN A 439 2.88 9.50 -31.21
N THR A 440 1.78 10.13 -30.83
CA THR A 440 0.63 10.38 -31.72
C THR A 440 0.72 11.76 -32.38
N TRP A 441 0.07 11.93 -33.52
CA TRP A 441 -0.09 13.26 -34.12
C TRP A 441 -1.15 14.10 -33.40
N PHE A 442 -2.04 13.45 -32.64
CA PHE A 442 -3.06 14.08 -31.84
C PHE A 442 -2.45 14.87 -30.67
N ASN A 443 -2.94 16.07 -30.43
CA ASN A 443 -2.51 16.87 -29.29
C ASN A 443 -3.33 16.50 -28.05
N CYS A 444 -2.70 15.91 -27.04
CA CYS A 444 -3.40 15.48 -25.83
C CYS A 444 -4.06 16.60 -25.01
N ALA A 445 -3.74 17.87 -25.27
CA ALA A 445 -4.53 18.98 -24.71
C ALA A 445 -5.97 19.01 -25.25
N ASP A 446 -6.22 18.35 -26.38
CA ASP A 446 -7.51 18.28 -27.06
C ASP A 446 -8.29 16.99 -26.69
N ILE A 447 -7.88 16.26 -25.64
CA ILE A 447 -8.67 15.13 -25.11
C ILE A 447 -10.08 15.64 -24.78
N PRO A 448 -11.16 14.96 -25.22
CA PRO A 448 -12.52 15.45 -25.01
C PRO A 448 -12.83 15.69 -23.53
N ALA A 449 -13.57 16.75 -23.22
CA ALA A 449 -13.89 17.12 -21.84
C ALA A 449 -14.55 15.97 -21.04
N GLN A 450 -15.35 15.11 -21.68
CA GLN A 450 -15.94 13.94 -21.01
C GLN A 450 -14.93 12.85 -20.60
N CYS A 451 -13.72 12.91 -21.16
CA CYS A 451 -12.60 12.02 -20.90
C CYS A 451 -11.54 12.64 -19.99
N GLN A 452 -11.59 13.96 -19.77
CA GLN A 452 -10.66 14.68 -18.89
C GLN A 452 -11.01 14.50 -17.41
N GLY A 453 -10.02 14.72 -16.54
CA GLY A 453 -10.19 14.72 -15.08
C GLY A 453 -10.15 13.34 -14.44
N ASP A 454 -10.16 12.28 -15.25
CA ASP A 454 -9.91 10.90 -14.86
C ASP A 454 -8.76 10.36 -15.71
N ALA A 455 -7.60 10.13 -15.10
CA ALA A 455 -6.42 9.72 -15.85
C ALA A 455 -6.59 8.36 -16.54
N TRP A 456 -7.50 7.50 -16.09
CA TRP A 456 -7.81 6.24 -16.77
C TRP A 456 -8.57 6.47 -18.07
N ARG A 457 -9.49 7.45 -18.10
CA ARG A 457 -10.22 7.82 -19.31
C ARG A 457 -9.34 8.60 -20.28
N GLU A 458 -8.49 9.48 -19.76
CA GLU A 458 -7.47 10.16 -20.56
C GLU A 458 -6.52 9.15 -21.21
N ALA A 459 -6.04 8.16 -20.43
CA ALA A 459 -5.19 7.09 -20.94
C ALA A 459 -5.93 6.20 -21.95
N ASP A 460 -7.19 5.81 -21.70
CA ASP A 460 -8.00 5.09 -22.68
C ASP A 460 -8.04 5.82 -24.02
N TYR A 461 -8.28 7.13 -24.00
CA TYR A 461 -8.33 7.95 -25.19
C TYR A 461 -6.99 7.97 -25.93
N ALA A 462 -5.93 8.41 -25.27
CA ALA A 462 -4.63 8.56 -25.91
C ALA A 462 -4.07 7.23 -26.43
N LEU A 463 -4.17 6.15 -25.63
CA LEU A 463 -3.68 4.82 -26.01
C LEU A 463 -4.47 4.25 -27.20
N SER A 464 -5.79 4.44 -27.22
CA SER A 464 -6.65 3.96 -28.31
C SER A 464 -6.43 4.71 -29.62
N VAL A 465 -6.24 6.04 -29.55
CA VAL A 465 -5.88 6.90 -30.69
C VAL A 465 -4.55 6.48 -31.29
N TYR A 466 -3.51 6.38 -30.45
CA TYR A 466 -2.19 5.94 -30.88
C TYR A 466 -2.23 4.53 -31.51
N TYR A 467 -2.95 3.59 -30.89
CA TYR A 467 -3.10 2.24 -31.44
C TYR A 467 -3.84 2.24 -32.79
N SER A 468 -4.89 3.05 -32.95
CA SER A 468 -5.64 3.20 -34.20
C SER A 468 -4.79 3.73 -35.35
N GLU A 469 -3.79 4.56 -35.03
CA GLU A 469 -2.82 5.13 -35.98
C GLU A 469 -1.73 4.15 -36.39
N GLN A 470 -1.08 3.53 -35.41
CA GLN A 470 0.08 2.67 -35.67
C GLN A 470 -0.35 1.28 -36.13
N GLY A 471 -1.40 0.70 -35.56
CA GLY A 471 -2.17 -0.42 -36.10
C GLY A 471 -1.44 -1.73 -36.45
N ILE A 472 -0.19 -1.94 -36.02
CA ILE A 472 0.64 -3.07 -36.52
C ILE A 472 0.75 -4.22 -35.50
N ASP A 473 1.08 -3.96 -34.23
CA ASP A 473 1.35 -5.00 -33.23
C ASP A 473 0.76 -4.63 -31.86
N PRO A 474 -0.23 -5.39 -31.33
CA PRO A 474 -0.75 -5.20 -29.98
C PRO A 474 0.30 -5.11 -28.88
N LEU A 475 1.33 -5.96 -28.92
CA LEU A 475 2.36 -6.02 -27.88
C LEU A 475 3.36 -4.87 -27.97
N THR A 476 3.43 -4.17 -29.12
CA THR A 476 4.30 -3.00 -29.29
C THR A 476 3.50 -1.70 -29.13
N SER A 477 2.30 -1.64 -29.70
CA SER A 477 1.51 -0.41 -29.80
C SER A 477 0.46 -0.24 -28.70
N CYS A 478 0.27 -1.24 -27.81
CA CYS A 478 -0.67 -1.16 -26.70
C CYS A 478 -0.12 -1.67 -25.35
N TYR A 479 1.01 -2.39 -25.32
CA TYR A 479 1.49 -2.98 -24.08
C TYR A 479 1.91 -1.95 -23.03
N TYR A 480 2.78 -0.99 -23.36
CA TYR A 480 3.28 0.05 -22.43
C TYR A 480 3.69 -0.51 -21.07
N ASP A 481 4.55 -1.54 -21.04
CA ASP A 481 4.93 -2.26 -19.82
C ASP A 481 3.73 -2.82 -19.04
N GLY A 482 2.72 -3.23 -19.81
CA GLY A 482 1.42 -3.72 -19.37
C GLY A 482 0.43 -2.64 -18.96
N ALA A 483 0.74 -1.35 -19.09
CA ALA A 483 -0.19 -0.28 -18.72
C ALA A 483 -1.39 -0.16 -19.67
N GLY A 484 -1.30 -0.68 -20.90
CA GLY A 484 -2.44 -0.85 -21.79
C GLY A 484 -2.85 -2.31 -21.94
N LEU A 485 -3.98 -2.58 -22.57
CA LEU A 485 -4.41 -3.88 -23.09
C LEU A 485 -5.37 -3.69 -24.26
N ILE A 486 -5.46 -4.66 -25.16
CA ILE A 486 -6.47 -4.67 -26.20
C ILE A 486 -7.78 -5.24 -25.64
N ALA A 487 -8.85 -4.44 -25.67
CA ALA A 487 -10.18 -4.87 -25.26
C ALA A 487 -10.96 -5.47 -26.46
N GLY A 488 -11.47 -6.69 -26.30
CA GLY A 488 -12.13 -7.44 -27.37
C GLY A 488 -13.63 -7.15 -27.60
N ARG A 489 -14.34 -6.52 -26.66
CA ARG A 489 -15.79 -6.23 -26.82
C ARG A 489 -16.14 -4.79 -26.49
N ALA A 490 -16.86 -4.16 -27.41
CA ALA A 490 -17.47 -2.83 -27.32
C ALA A 490 -18.19 -2.51 -26.00
N GLU A 491 -18.98 -3.45 -25.46
CA GLU A 491 -19.89 -3.19 -24.33
C GLU A 491 -19.18 -2.97 -22.98
N GLU A 492 -17.91 -3.35 -22.86
CA GLU A 492 -17.10 -3.12 -21.64
C GLU A 492 -16.17 -1.91 -21.76
N VAL A 493 -16.24 -1.19 -22.88
CA VAL A 493 -15.22 -0.22 -23.26
C VAL A 493 -15.69 1.18 -22.87
N SER A 494 -14.81 1.90 -22.15
CA SER A 494 -14.97 3.31 -21.80
C SER A 494 -15.43 4.13 -23.02
N PRO A 495 -16.32 5.13 -22.84
CA PRO A 495 -16.77 6.00 -23.94
C PRO A 495 -15.64 6.82 -24.57
N CYS A 496 -14.44 6.74 -23.99
CA CYS A 496 -13.22 7.41 -24.42
C CYS A 496 -12.33 6.55 -25.31
N VAL A 497 -12.70 5.31 -25.66
CA VAL A 497 -11.85 4.49 -26.54
C VAL A 497 -12.21 4.72 -28.01
N VAL A 498 -11.20 5.08 -28.78
CA VAL A 498 -11.24 5.15 -30.24
C VAL A 498 -10.99 3.75 -30.81
N SER A 499 -11.97 3.21 -31.52
CA SER A 499 -11.93 1.86 -32.08
C SER A 499 -12.39 1.84 -33.53
N ARG A 500 -12.24 0.67 -34.16
CA ARG A 500 -12.80 0.35 -35.48
C ARG A 500 -14.22 -0.22 -35.39
N ASP A 501 -14.83 -0.20 -34.21
CA ASP A 501 -16.22 -0.59 -34.02
C ASP A 501 -17.12 0.65 -34.20
N PRO A 502 -17.90 0.76 -35.29
CA PRO A 502 -18.76 1.93 -35.49
C PRO A 502 -19.85 2.06 -34.43
N ALA A 503 -20.22 0.97 -33.75
CA ALA A 503 -21.23 0.98 -32.70
C ALA A 503 -20.68 1.45 -31.33
N ALA A 504 -19.35 1.46 -31.16
CA ALA A 504 -18.74 1.65 -29.84
C ALA A 504 -17.58 2.64 -29.76
N THR A 505 -16.96 3.00 -30.89
CA THR A 505 -15.89 4.01 -30.93
C THR A 505 -16.37 5.34 -30.33
N ALA A 506 -15.46 6.10 -29.73
CA ALA A 506 -15.73 7.43 -29.20
C ALA A 506 -16.34 8.35 -30.27
N LEU A 507 -17.34 9.15 -29.91
CA LEU A 507 -17.97 10.12 -30.82
C LEU A 507 -17.13 11.39 -30.90
N THR A 508 -15.95 11.27 -31.53
CA THR A 508 -14.94 12.31 -31.67
C THR A 508 -14.38 12.36 -33.09
N GLU A 509 -13.53 13.33 -33.39
CA GLU A 509 -12.85 13.44 -34.69
C GLU A 509 -11.96 12.21 -34.95
N GLU A 510 -11.20 11.77 -33.95
CA GLU A 510 -10.37 10.57 -34.03
C GLU A 510 -11.22 9.30 -34.19
N GLY A 511 -12.38 9.23 -33.53
CA GLY A 511 -13.36 8.17 -33.71
C GLY A 511 -13.90 8.12 -35.14
N PHE A 512 -14.27 9.27 -35.70
CA PHE A 512 -14.67 9.39 -37.10
C PHE A 512 -13.56 8.93 -38.04
N HIS A 513 -12.32 9.36 -37.83
CA HIS A 513 -11.17 8.95 -38.64
C HIS A 513 -10.90 7.44 -38.54
N ALA A 514 -11.05 6.84 -37.36
CA ALA A 514 -10.89 5.40 -37.19
C ALA A 514 -11.90 4.60 -38.02
N ILE A 515 -13.16 5.04 -38.11
CA ILE A 515 -14.20 4.42 -38.95
C ILE A 515 -13.99 4.72 -40.43
N ALA A 516 -13.62 5.96 -40.79
CA ALA A 516 -13.38 6.34 -42.17
C ALA A 516 -12.27 5.49 -42.82
N ARG A 517 -11.23 5.13 -42.07
CA ARG A 517 -10.14 4.24 -42.53
C ARG A 517 -10.57 2.81 -42.86
N LEU A 518 -11.77 2.39 -42.45
CA LEU A 518 -12.30 1.08 -42.83
C LEU A 518 -12.76 1.04 -44.29
N GLU A 519 -12.99 2.20 -44.90
CA GLU A 519 -13.56 2.32 -46.26
C GLU A 519 -14.88 1.52 -46.43
N ASP A 520 -15.62 1.34 -45.33
CA ASP A 520 -16.90 0.63 -45.29
C ASP A 520 -18.06 1.62 -45.07
N PRO A 521 -18.89 1.88 -46.10
CA PRO A 521 -20.05 2.77 -45.98
C PRO A 521 -21.06 2.33 -44.92
N ALA A 522 -21.22 1.02 -44.67
CA ALA A 522 -22.15 0.52 -43.67
C ALA A 522 -21.65 0.82 -42.26
N ALA A 523 -20.34 0.69 -42.02
CA ALA A 523 -19.73 1.10 -40.76
C ALA A 523 -19.89 2.62 -40.53
N MET A 524 -19.65 3.43 -41.56
CA MET A 524 -19.84 4.88 -41.46
C MET A 524 -21.31 5.25 -41.18
N GLU A 525 -22.27 4.57 -41.80
CA GLU A 525 -23.69 4.77 -41.53
C GLU A 525 -24.04 4.49 -40.06
N VAL A 526 -23.51 3.41 -39.49
CA VAL A 526 -23.72 3.08 -38.06
C VAL A 526 -23.12 4.16 -37.17
N PHE A 527 -21.92 4.68 -37.48
CA PHE A 527 -21.29 5.75 -36.72
C PHE A 527 -22.11 7.06 -36.77
N VAL A 528 -22.55 7.49 -37.96
CA VAL A 528 -23.32 8.75 -38.15
C VAL A 528 -24.70 8.71 -37.50
N ARG A 529 -25.29 7.51 -37.32
CA ARG A 529 -26.60 7.36 -36.65
C ARG A 529 -26.53 7.52 -35.14
N ARG A 530 -25.35 7.33 -34.53
CA ARG A 530 -25.11 7.54 -33.10
C ARG A 530 -24.90 9.02 -32.84
#